data_AF-A0A961QQD8-F1
#
_entry.id   AF-A0A961QQD8-F1
#
_cell.length_a   1.000
_cell.length_b   1.000
_cell.length_c   1.000
_cell.angle_alpha   90.00
_cell.angle_beta   90.00
_cell.angle_gamma   90.00
#
_symmetry.space_group_name_H-M   'P 1'
#
loop_
_entity.id
_entity.type
_entity.pdbx_description
1 polymer ?
#
loop_
_entity_poly.entity_id
_entity_poly.type
_entity_poly.pdbx_seq_one_letter_code
_entity_poly.pdbx_strand_id
1 'polypeptide(L)'
;MISLPQDRSRGLPALAALAAGLGFIALQMIAMSIAGGVFEYPLDDVYIHLAMAESIAAGEYGINPSEPASAASSILYPFLLAPLSGSEVQRFLPLVINFAAILAVGWFWGMALVEAGLRGGAGILFALLGPVALNVPGVGFTGMEHSLHTATALALVIGLWRFLNGGPVGWLLIAGAVLGPLLRLEG
;
A
#
# COMPACT_ATOMS: atom_id res chain seq x y z
N MET A 1 -16.23 5.69 -38.22
CA MET A 1 -15.30 5.59 -37.07
C MET A 1 -15.87 6.46 -35.96
N ILE A 2 -16.59 5.88 -35.00
CA ILE A 2 -17.24 6.64 -33.92
C ILE A 2 -16.16 6.93 -32.88
N SER A 3 -15.77 8.20 -32.77
CA SER A 3 -14.92 8.70 -31.70
C SER A 3 -15.67 8.59 -30.38
N LEU A 4 -15.45 7.50 -29.64
CA LEU A 4 -15.85 7.43 -28.24
C LEU A 4 -15.17 8.56 -27.46
N PRO A 5 -15.88 9.25 -26.56
CA PRO A 5 -15.34 10.41 -25.85
C PRO A 5 -14.08 10.01 -25.07
N GLN A 6 -12.96 10.67 -25.37
CA GLN A 6 -11.64 10.46 -24.75
C GLN A 6 -11.61 10.73 -23.23
N ASP A 7 -12.72 11.17 -22.64
CA ASP A 7 -12.78 11.66 -21.26
C ASP A 7 -12.92 10.55 -20.21
N ARG A 8 -13.55 9.41 -20.57
CA ARG A 8 -13.87 8.35 -19.59
C ARG A 8 -12.66 7.60 -19.02
N SER A 9 -11.49 7.66 -19.64
CA SER A 9 -10.28 6.99 -19.13
C SER A 9 -9.60 7.77 -18.00
N ARG A 10 -9.85 9.08 -17.87
CA ARG A 10 -9.22 9.90 -16.82
C ARG A 10 -9.72 9.56 -15.41
N GLY A 11 -10.91 8.98 -15.29
CA GLY A 11 -11.50 8.58 -14.01
C GLY A 11 -11.08 7.20 -13.50
N LEU A 12 -10.39 6.38 -14.30
CA LEU A 12 -10.05 5.00 -13.89
C LEU A 12 -9.15 4.92 -12.64
N PRO A 13 -8.10 5.76 -12.47
CA PRO A 13 -7.31 5.79 -11.25
C PRO A 13 -8.14 6.06 -9.99
N ALA A 14 -8.99 7.10 -10.03
CA ALA A 14 -9.84 7.46 -8.89
C ALA A 14 -10.85 6.35 -8.58
N LEU A 15 -11.44 5.74 -9.62
CA LEU A 15 -12.41 4.66 -9.46
C LEU A 15 -11.77 3.41 -8.83
N ALA A 16 -10.57 3.04 -9.27
CA ALA A 16 -9.84 1.91 -8.71
C ALA A 16 -9.36 2.17 -7.27
N ALA A 17 -8.89 3.38 -6.97
CA ALA A 17 -8.58 3.79 -5.60
C ALA A 17 -9.81 3.71 -4.69
N LEU A 18 -10.97 4.20 -5.16
CA LEU A 18 -12.22 4.11 -4.42
C LEU A 18 -12.64 2.64 -4.19
N ALA A 19 -12.55 1.78 -5.21
CA ALA A 19 -12.88 0.36 -5.07
C ALA A 19 -11.97 -0.35 -4.04
N ALA A 20 -10.66 -0.08 -4.08
CA ALA A 20 -9.71 -0.59 -3.09
C ALA A 20 -10.04 -0.10 -1.67
N GLY A 21 -10.27 1.20 -1.51
CA GLY A 21 -10.60 1.82 -0.22
C GLY A 21 -11.91 1.32 0.37
N LEU A 22 -12.98 1.24 -0.44
CA LEU A 22 -14.26 0.69 0.00
C LEU A 22 -14.15 -0.79 0.36
N GLY A 23 -13.41 -1.58 -0.41
CA GLY A 23 -13.15 -2.98 -0.10
C GLY A 23 -12.45 -3.15 1.26
N PHE A 24 -11.48 -2.31 1.55
CA PHE A 24 -10.77 -2.33 2.84
C PHE A 24 -11.64 -1.90 4.01
N ILE A 25 -12.41 -0.80 3.84
CA ILE A 25 -13.36 -0.36 4.87
C ILE A 25 -14.37 -1.47 5.14
N ALA A 26 -14.93 -2.09 4.10
CA ALA A 26 -15.86 -3.20 4.24
C ALA A 26 -15.22 -4.37 5.00
N LEU A 27 -13.99 -4.76 4.63
CA LEU A 27 -13.25 -5.83 5.29
C LEU A 27 -12.99 -5.52 6.78
N GLN A 28 -12.57 -4.30 7.10
CA GLN A 28 -12.34 -3.86 8.48
C GLN A 28 -13.63 -3.89 9.31
N MET A 29 -14.74 -3.40 8.75
CA MET A 29 -16.04 -3.39 9.43
C MET A 29 -16.57 -4.80 9.66
N ILE A 30 -16.43 -5.70 8.68
CA ILE A 30 -16.81 -7.11 8.80
C ILE A 30 -15.96 -7.79 9.88
N ALA A 31 -14.63 -7.59 9.85
CA ALA A 31 -13.72 -8.17 10.85
C ALA A 31 -14.06 -7.69 12.26
N MET A 32 -14.26 -6.38 12.45
CA MET A 32 -14.66 -5.82 13.75
C MET A 32 -16.02 -6.37 14.21
N SER A 33 -16.99 -6.54 13.30
CA SER A 33 -18.29 -7.12 13.65
C SER A 33 -18.17 -8.57 14.10
N ILE A 34 -17.30 -9.36 13.47
CA ILE A 34 -17.06 -10.77 13.84
C ILE A 34 -16.30 -10.84 15.17
N ALA A 35 -15.38 -9.90 15.42
CA ALA A 35 -14.59 -9.80 16.64
C ALA A 35 -15.34 -9.16 17.82
N GLY A 36 -16.66 -8.95 17.73
CA GLY A 36 -17.45 -8.36 18.82
C GLY A 36 -17.15 -6.89 19.11
N GLY A 37 -16.66 -6.15 18.10
CA GLY A 37 -16.29 -4.74 18.20
C GLY A 37 -14.85 -4.47 18.63
N VAL A 38 -14.04 -5.51 18.86
CA VAL A 38 -12.63 -5.37 19.20
C VAL A 38 -11.79 -5.14 17.94
N PHE A 39 -10.91 -4.14 17.98
CA PHE A 39 -9.94 -3.89 16.93
C PHE A 39 -8.60 -4.54 17.30
N GLU A 40 -8.19 -5.50 16.48
CA GLU A 40 -6.92 -6.23 16.54
C GLU A 40 -6.40 -6.46 15.12
N TYR A 41 -5.07 -6.52 14.96
CA TYR A 41 -4.47 -6.93 13.70
C TYR A 41 -4.54 -8.45 13.53
N PRO A 42 -4.73 -8.94 12.29
CA PRO A 42 -4.84 -10.38 12.03
C PRO A 42 -3.50 -11.12 12.14
N LEU A 43 -2.37 -10.41 12.14
CA LEU A 43 -1.02 -10.96 12.22
C LEU A 43 -0.30 -10.41 13.44
N ASP A 44 0.42 -11.29 14.14
CA ASP A 44 1.29 -10.97 15.27
C ASP A 44 2.50 -10.12 14.85
N ASP A 45 3.00 -10.32 13.63
CA ASP A 45 4.12 -9.55 13.06
C ASP A 45 3.92 -8.02 13.09
N VAL A 46 2.66 -7.54 13.02
CA VAL A 46 2.38 -6.10 13.15
C VAL A 46 2.84 -5.56 14.50
N TYR A 47 2.66 -6.35 15.56
CA TYR A 47 3.11 -5.98 16.91
C TYR A 47 4.63 -6.03 17.05
N ILE A 48 5.30 -6.91 16.29
CA ILE A 48 6.77 -6.90 16.19
C ILE A 48 7.25 -5.59 15.54
N HIS A 49 6.58 -5.14 14.47
CA HIS A 49 6.90 -3.84 13.85
C HIS A 49 6.67 -2.65 14.80
N LEU A 50 5.59 -2.68 15.60
CA LEU A 50 5.31 -1.67 16.61
C LEU A 50 6.36 -1.68 17.73
N ALA A 51 6.74 -2.86 18.23
CA ALA A 51 7.80 -2.99 19.23
C ALA A 51 9.16 -2.50 18.71
N MET A 52 9.52 -2.86 17.46
CA MET A 52 10.70 -2.32 16.78
C MET A 52 10.65 -0.79 16.69
N ALA A 53 9.48 -0.22 16.40
CA ALA A 53 9.29 1.23 16.29
C ALA A 53 9.42 1.96 17.64
N GLU A 54 9.00 1.33 18.74
CA GLU A 54 9.22 1.83 20.10
C GLU A 54 10.70 1.86 20.45
N SER A 55 11.44 0.78 20.16
CA SER A 55 12.89 0.73 20.37
C SER A 55 13.63 1.77 19.53
N ILE A 56 13.25 1.94 18.26
CA ILE A 56 13.80 2.98 17.37
C ILE A 56 13.60 4.37 17.98
N ALA A 57 12.41 4.65 18.53
CA ALA A 57 12.13 5.92 19.19
C ALA A 57 12.96 6.11 20.47
N ALA A 58 13.34 5.02 21.16
CA ALA A 58 14.24 5.04 22.30
C ALA A 58 15.74 5.13 21.92
N GLY A 59 16.07 5.11 20.63
CA GLY A 59 17.45 5.16 20.13
C GLY A 59 18.14 3.80 20.06
N GLU A 60 17.38 2.71 20.15
CA GLU A 60 17.86 1.34 20.01
C GLU A 60 17.39 0.72 18.67
N TYR A 61 18.00 -0.38 18.24
CA TYR A 61 17.61 -1.07 17.02
C TYR A 61 17.48 -2.58 17.26
N GLY A 62 16.30 -2.99 17.73
CA GLY A 62 15.98 -4.36 18.13
C GLY A 62 14.71 -4.37 18.97
N ILE A 63 14.20 -5.56 19.30
CA ILE A 63 13.04 -5.69 20.22
C ILE A 63 13.47 -5.90 21.68
N ASN A 64 14.69 -6.38 21.90
CA ASN A 64 15.24 -6.64 23.22
C ASN A 64 16.21 -5.51 23.59
N PRO A 65 16.14 -4.98 24.83
CA PRO A 65 17.03 -3.92 25.27
C PRO A 65 18.50 -4.34 25.13
N SER A 66 19.33 -3.46 24.59
CA SER A 66 20.78 -3.68 24.39
C SER A 66 21.18 -4.87 23.50
N GLU A 67 20.25 -5.47 22.76
CA GLU A 67 20.51 -6.54 21.80
C GLU A 67 20.12 -6.07 20.39
N PRO A 68 21.09 -5.54 19.61
CA PRO A 68 20.79 -5.08 18.25
C PRO A 68 20.37 -6.24 17.35
N ALA A 69 19.16 -6.16 16.79
CA ALA A 69 18.61 -7.22 15.96
C ALA A 69 17.65 -6.66 14.90
N SER A 70 17.74 -7.16 13.67
CA SER A 70 16.76 -6.88 12.62
C SER A 70 15.59 -7.86 12.74
N ALA A 71 14.62 -7.56 13.60
CA ALA A 71 13.44 -8.41 13.79
C ALA A 71 12.33 -8.16 12.76
N ALA A 72 12.40 -7.05 12.02
CA ALA A 72 11.43 -6.68 10.99
C ALA A 72 11.91 -7.09 9.59
N SER A 73 10.97 -7.49 8.72
CA SER A 73 11.18 -7.73 7.27
C SER A 73 11.35 -6.46 6.43
N SER A 74 11.31 -5.29 7.07
CA SER A 74 11.34 -3.98 6.43
C SER A 74 12.30 -3.07 7.16
N ILE A 75 13.13 -2.35 6.41
CA ILE A 75 13.99 -1.30 6.97
C ILE A 75 13.11 -0.11 7.30
N LEU A 76 12.31 0.38 6.35
CA LEU A 76 11.61 1.66 6.46
C LEU A 76 10.33 1.59 7.30
N TYR A 77 9.59 0.49 7.25
CA TYR A 77 8.25 0.44 7.85
C TYR A 77 8.25 0.69 9.37
N PRO A 78 9.14 0.08 10.19
CA PRO A 78 9.23 0.40 11.62
C PRO A 78 9.52 1.89 11.89
N PHE A 79 10.34 2.55 11.08
CA PHE A 79 10.60 4.00 11.24
C PHE A 79 9.36 4.84 10.96
N LEU A 80 8.50 4.43 10.02
CA LEU A 80 7.23 5.10 9.76
C LEU A 80 6.24 4.95 10.92
N LEU A 81 6.39 3.90 11.74
CA LEU A 81 5.59 3.61 12.93
C LEU A 81 6.18 4.18 14.23
N ALA A 82 7.42 4.67 14.20
CA ALA A 82 8.09 5.25 15.36
C ALA A 82 7.51 6.60 15.85
N PRO A 83 6.85 7.42 15.01
CA PRO A 83 6.09 8.55 15.53
C PRO A 83 5.04 8.06 16.54
N LEU A 84 4.82 8.81 17.62
CA LEU A 84 3.82 8.49 18.65
C LEU A 84 4.10 7.20 19.46
N SER A 85 5.31 6.63 19.36
CA SER A 85 5.73 5.50 20.20
C SER A 85 5.46 5.72 21.69
N GLY A 86 4.99 4.67 22.37
CA GLY A 86 4.60 4.72 23.78
C GLY A 86 3.22 5.32 24.05
N SER A 87 2.39 5.51 23.01
CA SER A 87 1.00 5.92 23.14
C SER A 87 0.05 4.89 22.52
N GLU A 88 -1.16 4.79 23.06
CA GLU A 88 -2.24 3.96 22.47
C GLU A 88 -2.57 4.34 21.02
N VAL A 89 -2.22 5.56 20.58
CA VAL A 89 -2.48 6.00 19.20
C VAL A 89 -1.55 5.30 18.21
N GLN A 90 -0.34 4.91 18.63
CA GLN A 90 0.64 4.25 17.77
C GLN A 90 0.08 2.97 17.14
N ARG A 91 -0.74 2.22 17.89
CA ARG A 91 -1.38 1.00 17.41
C ARG A 91 -2.25 1.21 16.17
N PHE A 92 -2.70 2.44 15.88
CA PHE A 92 -3.51 2.76 14.71
C PHE A 92 -2.68 3.25 13.51
N LEU A 93 -1.38 3.48 13.67
CA LEU A 93 -0.51 3.88 12.55
C LEU A 93 -0.46 2.84 11.43
N PRO A 94 -0.33 1.53 11.69
CA PRO A 94 -0.37 0.54 10.62
C PRO A 94 -1.67 0.59 9.81
N LEU A 95 -2.82 0.80 10.47
CA LEU A 95 -4.13 0.98 9.83
C LEU A 95 -4.15 2.21 8.90
N VAL A 96 -3.72 3.37 9.39
CA VAL A 96 -3.73 4.62 8.61
C VAL A 96 -2.77 4.54 7.42
N ILE A 97 -1.57 4.02 7.65
CA ILE A 97 -0.55 3.88 6.59
C ILE A 97 -1.01 2.88 5.54
N ASN A 98 -1.54 1.72 5.94
CA ASN A 98 -2.06 0.74 4.99
C ASN A 98 -3.26 1.27 4.21
N PHE A 99 -4.16 2.03 4.85
CA PHE A 99 -5.27 2.66 4.15
C PHE A 99 -4.79 3.64 3.07
N ALA A 100 -3.80 4.49 3.38
CA ALA A 100 -3.20 5.36 2.38
C ALA A 100 -2.51 4.56 1.26
N ALA A 101 -1.81 3.50 1.62
CA ALA A 101 -1.09 2.64 0.68
C ALA A 101 -2.04 1.93 -0.30
N ILE A 102 -3.17 1.36 0.15
CA ILE A 102 -4.13 0.71 -0.75
C ILE A 102 -4.79 1.69 -1.71
N LEU A 103 -5.01 2.95 -1.29
CA LEU A 103 -5.54 3.99 -2.18
C LEU A 103 -4.51 4.29 -3.27
N ALA A 104 -3.22 4.34 -2.92
CA ALA A 104 -2.14 4.47 -3.88
C ALA A 104 -2.04 3.25 -4.82
N VAL A 105 -2.16 2.01 -4.30
CA VAL A 105 -2.21 0.79 -5.12
C VAL A 105 -3.36 0.87 -6.12
N GLY A 106 -4.57 1.18 -5.68
CA GLY A 106 -5.73 1.32 -6.56
C GLY A 106 -5.54 2.42 -7.60
N TRP A 107 -4.98 3.57 -7.20
CA TRP A 107 -4.67 4.66 -8.12
C TRP A 107 -3.67 4.23 -9.20
N PHE A 108 -2.55 3.62 -8.81
CA PHE A 108 -1.53 3.14 -9.74
C PHE A 108 -2.04 2.01 -10.62
N TRP A 109 -2.88 1.11 -10.08
CA TRP A 109 -3.59 0.11 -10.88
C TRP A 109 -4.41 0.79 -12.00
N GLY A 110 -5.24 1.76 -11.65
CA GLY A 110 -6.03 2.49 -12.65
C GLY A 110 -5.18 3.28 -13.64
N MET A 111 -4.02 3.81 -13.22
CA MET A 111 -3.04 4.39 -14.14
C MET A 111 -2.51 3.34 -15.13
N ALA A 112 -2.13 2.15 -14.64
CA ALA A 112 -1.67 1.06 -15.48
C ALA A 112 -2.73 0.62 -16.51
N LEU A 113 -4.02 0.61 -16.13
CA LEU A 113 -5.11 0.35 -17.09
C LEU A 113 -5.16 1.40 -18.20
N VAL A 114 -4.98 2.68 -17.85
CA VAL A 114 -4.96 3.78 -18.84
C VAL A 114 -3.76 3.65 -19.79
N GLU A 115 -2.57 3.36 -19.25
CA GLU A 115 -1.34 3.13 -20.03
C GLU A 115 -1.47 1.90 -20.95
N ALA A 116 -2.18 0.87 -20.51
CA ALA A 116 -2.52 -0.31 -21.32
C ALA A 116 -3.60 -0.04 -22.39
N GLY A 117 -4.14 1.18 -22.48
CA GLY A 117 -5.13 1.58 -23.47
C GLY A 117 -6.56 1.10 -23.18
N LEU A 118 -6.84 0.60 -21.97
CA LEU A 118 -8.18 0.20 -21.57
C LEU A 118 -9.10 1.43 -21.42
N ARG A 119 -10.28 1.35 -22.03
CA ARG A 119 -11.27 2.45 -22.08
C ARG A 119 -12.69 1.92 -21.97
N GLY A 120 -13.63 2.83 -21.73
CA GLY A 120 -15.07 2.52 -21.72
C GLY A 120 -15.45 1.48 -20.66
N GLY A 121 -16.41 0.61 -21.00
CA GLY A 121 -16.94 -0.39 -20.06
C GLY A 121 -15.89 -1.37 -19.55
N ALA A 122 -14.97 -1.81 -20.40
CA ALA A 122 -13.87 -2.70 -19.98
C ALA A 122 -12.95 -2.02 -18.95
N GLY A 123 -12.55 -0.77 -19.21
CA GLY A 123 -11.74 -0.01 -18.25
C GLY A 123 -12.43 0.16 -16.89
N ILE A 124 -13.72 0.49 -16.90
CA ILE A 124 -14.53 0.61 -15.67
C ILE A 124 -14.61 -0.73 -14.93
N LEU A 125 -14.85 -1.83 -15.65
CA LEU A 125 -14.93 -3.17 -15.07
C LEU A 125 -13.62 -3.56 -14.37
N PHE A 126 -12.47 -3.38 -15.02
CA PHE A 126 -11.17 -3.71 -14.44
C PHE A 126 -10.75 -2.74 -13.34
N ALA A 127 -11.17 -1.47 -13.39
CA ALA A 127 -10.92 -0.52 -12.32
C ALA A 127 -11.70 -0.89 -11.05
N LEU A 128 -12.96 -1.35 -11.18
CA LEU A 128 -13.78 -1.77 -10.04
C LEU A 128 -13.40 -3.14 -9.49
N LEU A 129 -13.28 -4.14 -10.37
CA LEU A 129 -13.05 -5.53 -9.96
C LEU A 129 -11.58 -5.84 -9.71
N GLY A 130 -10.65 -5.17 -10.38
CA GLY A 130 -9.21 -5.46 -10.28
C GLY A 130 -8.71 -5.42 -8.83
N PRO A 131 -8.89 -4.32 -8.08
CA PRO A 131 -8.44 -4.24 -6.70
C PRO A 131 -9.04 -5.33 -5.79
N VAL A 132 -10.31 -5.69 -6.00
CA VAL A 132 -10.99 -6.71 -5.21
C VAL A 132 -10.49 -8.11 -5.59
N ALA A 133 -10.41 -8.42 -6.88
CA ALA A 133 -9.98 -9.70 -7.42
C ALA A 133 -8.51 -10.00 -7.09
N LEU A 134 -7.67 -8.97 -7.04
CA LEU A 134 -6.26 -9.07 -6.63
C LEU A 134 -6.07 -9.00 -5.11
N ASN A 135 -7.16 -8.99 -4.35
CA ASN A 135 -7.16 -8.92 -2.89
C ASN A 135 -6.36 -7.74 -2.30
N VAL A 136 -6.33 -6.60 -3.00
CA VAL A 136 -5.66 -5.38 -2.50
C VAL A 136 -6.19 -4.96 -1.11
N PRO A 137 -7.51 -5.00 -0.84
CA PRO A 137 -8.02 -4.78 0.51
C PRO A 137 -7.44 -5.73 1.56
N GLY A 138 -7.32 -7.02 1.24
CA GLY A 138 -6.79 -8.02 2.16
C GLY A 138 -5.31 -7.80 2.49
N VAL A 139 -4.52 -7.37 1.50
CA VAL A 139 -3.11 -6.99 1.73
C VAL A 139 -3.03 -5.82 2.71
N GLY A 140 -3.85 -4.78 2.53
CA GLY A 140 -3.96 -3.68 3.49
C GLY A 140 -4.37 -4.11 4.89
N PHE A 141 -5.34 -5.03 4.96
CA PHE A 141 -5.89 -5.53 6.21
C PHE A 141 -4.87 -6.27 7.08
N THR A 142 -3.79 -6.78 6.48
CA THR A 142 -2.70 -7.38 7.25
C THR A 142 -2.02 -6.41 8.22
N GLY A 143 -2.05 -5.10 7.95
CA GLY A 143 -1.33 -4.10 8.75
C GLY A 143 0.19 -4.10 8.53
N MET A 144 0.68 -4.84 7.54
CA MET A 144 2.10 -5.00 7.24
C MET A 144 2.59 -3.99 6.19
N GLU A 145 3.88 -3.97 5.90
CA GLU A 145 4.54 -3.11 4.90
C GLU A 145 4.13 -3.42 3.44
N HIS A 146 3.47 -4.55 3.21
CA HIS A 146 3.21 -5.11 1.89
C HIS A 146 2.37 -4.20 0.98
N SER A 147 1.44 -3.42 1.53
CA SER A 147 0.64 -2.48 0.73
C SER A 147 1.49 -1.34 0.18
N LEU A 148 2.41 -0.80 1.01
CA LEU A 148 3.37 0.21 0.56
C LEU A 148 4.34 -0.37 -0.47
N HIS A 149 4.81 -1.61 -0.24
CA HIS A 149 5.69 -2.28 -1.18
C HIS A 149 4.98 -2.51 -2.52
N THR A 150 3.71 -2.93 -2.52
CA THR A 150 2.90 -3.10 -3.72
C THR A 150 2.68 -1.79 -4.47
N ALA A 151 2.38 -0.70 -3.75
CA ALA A 151 2.23 0.62 -4.36
C ALA A 151 3.54 1.06 -5.05
N THR A 152 4.67 0.83 -4.38
CA THR A 152 6.01 1.15 -4.87
C THR A 152 6.40 0.30 -6.07
N ALA A 153 6.09 -1.00 -6.06
CA ALA A 153 6.31 -1.89 -7.19
C ALA A 153 5.50 -1.46 -8.43
N LEU A 154 4.22 -1.08 -8.26
CA LEU A 154 3.42 -0.54 -9.35
C LEU A 154 3.97 0.79 -9.86
N ALA A 155 4.40 1.69 -8.97
CA ALA A 155 5.06 2.93 -9.35
C ALA A 155 6.32 2.66 -10.18
N LEU A 156 7.15 1.69 -9.76
CA LEU A 156 8.34 1.27 -10.50
C LEU A 156 7.98 0.77 -11.89
N VAL A 157 7.02 -0.14 -12.01
CA VAL A 157 6.58 -0.71 -13.29
C VAL A 157 6.05 0.37 -14.24
N ILE A 158 5.21 1.29 -13.75
CA ILE A 158 4.67 2.40 -14.54
C ILE A 158 5.79 3.36 -14.96
N GLY A 159 6.69 3.70 -14.03
CA GLY A 159 7.84 4.55 -14.29
C GLY A 159 8.77 3.97 -15.35
N LEU A 160 9.07 2.68 -15.25
CA LEU A 160 9.88 1.94 -16.21
C LEU A 160 9.19 1.86 -17.57
N TRP A 161 7.90 1.55 -17.60
CA TRP A 161 7.10 1.54 -18.83
C TRP A 161 7.18 2.88 -19.57
N ARG A 162 7.00 3.99 -18.85
CA ARG A 162 7.09 5.34 -19.43
C ARG A 162 8.48 5.66 -19.97
N PHE A 163 9.52 5.29 -19.23
CA PHE A 163 10.90 5.48 -19.66
C PHE A 163 11.21 4.69 -20.94
N LEU A 164 10.82 3.42 -20.99
CA LEU A 164 11.02 2.55 -22.16
C LEU A 164 10.23 3.02 -23.39
N ASN A 165 9.11 3.74 -23.18
CA ASN A 165 8.31 4.35 -24.26
C ASN A 165 8.76 5.78 -24.61
N GLY A 166 10.01 6.14 -24.34
CA GLY A 166 10.61 7.42 -24.75
C GLY A 166 10.35 8.59 -23.81
N GLY A 167 9.76 8.35 -22.64
CA GLY A 167 9.69 9.33 -21.56
C GLY A 167 11.02 9.50 -20.83
N PRO A 168 11.23 10.62 -20.09
CA PRO A 168 12.40 10.78 -19.24
C PRO A 168 12.33 9.84 -18.02
N VAL A 169 13.45 9.73 -17.29
CA VAL A 169 13.46 9.10 -15.95
C VAL A 169 12.56 9.91 -15.03
N GLY A 170 11.36 9.39 -14.78
CA GLY A 170 10.33 10.05 -13.97
C GLY A 170 10.44 9.72 -12.49
N TRP A 171 9.76 10.51 -11.65
CA TRP A 171 9.79 10.33 -10.20
C TRP A 171 9.26 8.95 -9.76
N LEU A 172 8.28 8.38 -10.46
CA LEU A 172 7.73 7.05 -10.16
C LEU A 172 8.79 5.95 -10.26
N LEU A 173 9.67 6.06 -11.26
CA LEU A 173 10.79 5.13 -11.44
C LEU A 173 11.81 5.28 -10.31
N ILE A 174 12.17 6.52 -9.96
CA ILE A 174 13.13 6.81 -8.88
C ILE A 174 12.58 6.37 -7.53
N ALA A 175 11.36 6.77 -7.19
CA ALA A 175 10.70 6.38 -5.94
C ALA A 175 10.54 4.87 -5.84
N GLY A 176 10.11 4.22 -6.93
CA GLY A 176 10.04 2.76 -7.04
C GLY A 176 11.37 2.08 -6.71
N ALA A 177 12.45 2.51 -7.36
CA ALA A 177 13.77 1.89 -7.25
C ALA A 177 14.43 2.12 -5.88
N VAL A 178 14.10 3.20 -5.18
CA VAL A 178 14.65 3.51 -3.85
C VAL A 178 13.78 2.92 -2.74
N LEU A 179 12.46 3.11 -2.80
CA LEU A 179 11.56 2.70 -1.72
C LEU A 179 11.31 1.20 -1.73
N GLY A 180 11.43 0.51 -2.88
CA GLY A 180 11.21 -0.95 -2.98
C GLY A 180 12.11 -1.72 -2.00
N PRO A 181 13.45 -1.64 -2.16
CA PRO A 181 14.41 -2.29 -1.27
C PRO A 181 14.32 -1.85 0.20
N LEU A 182 13.88 -0.61 0.45
CA LEU A 182 13.71 -0.08 1.81
C LEU A 182 12.48 -0.66 2.50
N LEU A 183 11.42 -0.94 1.75
CA LEU A 183 10.20 -1.55 2.27
C LEU A 183 10.35 -3.06 2.38
N ARG A 184 11.09 -3.70 1.47
CA ARG A 184 11.36 -5.14 1.44
C ARG A 184 12.79 -5.38 1.00
N LEU A 185 13.56 -6.12 1.80
CA LEU A 185 14.99 -6.37 1.52
C LEU A 185 15.21 -7.11 0.18
N GLU A 186 14.25 -7.93 -0.22
CA GLU A 186 14.23 -8.66 -1.48
C GLU A 186 13.60 -7.89 -2.67
N GLY A 187 13.19 -6.64 -2.45
CA GLY A 187 12.49 -5.78 -3.42
C GLY A 187 13.38 -5.00 -4.38
#